data_AF-A0A353ZCR6-F1
#
_entry.id   AF-A0A353ZCR6-F1
#
_cell.length_a   1.000
_cell.length_b   1.000
_cell.length_c   1.000
_cell.angle_alpha   90.00
_cell.angle_beta   90.00
_cell.angle_gamma   90.00
#
_symmetry.space_group_name_H-M   'P 1'
#
loop_
_entity.id
_entity.type
_entity.pdbx_description
1 polymer ?
#
loop_
_entity_poly.entity_id
_entity_poly.type
_entity_poly.pdbx_seq_one_letter_code
_entity_poly.pdbx_strand_id
1 'polypeptide(L)'
;MLRLVFNAMPWAMAKPLWFVVSLVSVGILSWQLVRFSLVQTPWERWFVAVLPWAMYATGAALGNGQFVLFVVPMVLNALLLLAEEPRSNRDTWMGTLLMLGALIQPTIAAPFFWLILFRVQGYQPALRVVGLYLLLTAVAVPFQVNARRIEPPIAKADEPDSQIPPPINPAILGQGKAPANPLLRWFRRGVRGTYYGSVKGGYGSVHDLLVTPELAQWNLLASLGILGALGLWIFLHRRVDLWLLLGVTAIVARVWIYHRWYDDLLMILPLITLCRLTRQPHFSPPIKTLAAILFLWLWMFLLAPGVLYTFAKPQLPIAIQVTGWLATLVFLALLAARERRGLPAREAERPSPASPPDSPLPV
;
A
#
# COMPACT_ATOMS: atom_id res chain seq x y z
N MET A 1 -6.57 14.13 -20.95
CA MET A 1 -6.33 15.27 -20.03
C MET A 1 -4.90 15.32 -19.48
N LEU A 2 -4.30 14.26 -18.92
CA LEU A 2 -2.89 14.32 -18.48
C LEU A 2 -1.88 14.49 -19.63
N ARG A 3 -2.15 13.93 -20.82
CA ARG A 3 -1.42 14.26 -22.08
C ARG A 3 -1.60 15.72 -22.53
N LEU A 4 -2.55 16.48 -21.98
CA LEU A 4 -2.71 17.90 -22.29
C LEU A 4 -1.93 18.77 -21.28
N VAL A 5 -1.85 18.35 -20.02
CA VAL A 5 -1.14 19.10 -18.97
C VAL A 5 0.37 18.81 -18.99
N PHE A 6 0.77 17.52 -19.04
CA PHE A 6 2.19 17.16 -18.97
C PHE A 6 2.90 17.14 -20.33
N ASN A 7 2.19 16.90 -21.42
CA ASN A 7 2.81 16.96 -22.75
C ASN A 7 2.98 18.42 -23.23
N ALA A 8 2.34 19.38 -22.55
CA ALA A 8 2.55 20.81 -22.79
C ALA A 8 3.70 21.39 -21.96
N MET A 9 4.13 20.71 -20.89
CA MET A 9 5.17 21.21 -20.00
C MET A 9 6.56 20.79 -20.51
N PRO A 10 7.49 21.73 -20.75
CA PRO A 10 8.87 21.40 -21.08
C PRO A 10 9.49 20.52 -20.00
N TRP A 11 10.31 19.55 -20.39
CA TRP A 11 10.98 18.64 -19.46
C TRP A 11 11.81 19.36 -18.39
N ALA A 12 12.37 20.51 -18.74
CA ALA A 12 13.10 21.40 -17.82
C ALA A 12 12.22 21.93 -16.66
N MET A 13 10.91 22.04 -16.85
CA MET A 13 9.95 22.44 -15.81
C MET A 13 9.33 21.23 -15.09
N ALA A 14 9.09 20.12 -15.80
CA ALA A 14 8.48 18.93 -15.24
C ALA A 14 9.35 18.30 -14.13
N LYS A 15 10.68 18.25 -14.31
CA LYS A 15 11.63 17.72 -13.32
C LYS A 15 11.63 18.47 -11.98
N PRO A 16 11.85 19.80 -11.93
CA PRO A 16 11.83 20.52 -10.66
C PRO A 16 10.45 20.49 -10.01
N LEU A 17 9.37 20.56 -10.80
CA LEU A 17 8.02 20.42 -10.25
C LEU A 17 7.81 19.06 -9.60
N TRP A 18 8.18 17.97 -10.27
CA TRP A 18 8.11 16.61 -9.71
C TRP A 18 8.92 16.49 -8.43
N PHE A 19 10.14 17.03 -8.42
CA PHE A 19 11.00 17.02 -7.25
C PHE A 19 10.35 17.77 -6.08
N VAL A 20 9.91 19.02 -6.28
CA VAL A 20 9.26 19.82 -5.23
C VAL A 20 8.01 19.14 -4.70
N VAL A 21 7.14 18.65 -5.57
CA VAL A 21 5.89 17.99 -5.17
C VAL A 21 6.19 16.69 -4.40
N SER A 22 7.23 15.95 -4.80
CA SER A 22 7.70 14.76 -4.08
C SER A 22 8.22 15.12 -2.67
N LEU A 23 9.04 16.17 -2.53
CA LEU A 23 9.52 16.64 -1.23
C LEU A 23 8.37 17.05 -0.31
N VAL A 24 7.37 17.77 -0.84
CA VAL A 24 6.16 18.14 -0.10
C VAL A 24 5.42 16.88 0.38
N SER A 25 5.30 15.86 -0.47
CA SER A 25 4.64 14.60 -0.12
C SER A 25 5.37 13.86 1.02
N VAL A 26 6.70 13.79 0.97
CA VAL A 26 7.52 13.20 2.05
C VAL A 26 7.39 14.04 3.33
N GLY A 27 7.37 15.37 3.23
CA GLY A 27 7.13 16.26 4.37
C GLY A 27 5.76 16.04 5.03
N ILE A 28 4.71 15.88 4.22
CA ILE A 28 3.37 15.52 4.70
C ILE A 28 3.41 14.17 5.42
N LEU A 29 4.05 13.17 4.83
CA LEU A 29 4.21 11.86 5.45
C LEU A 29 4.91 11.97 6.80
N SER A 30 6.08 12.63 6.87
CA SER A 30 6.80 12.88 8.13
C SER A 30 5.92 13.52 9.19
N TRP A 31 5.18 14.58 8.83
CA TRP A 31 4.28 15.25 9.75
C TRP A 31 3.18 14.32 10.29
N GLN A 32 2.57 13.51 9.41
CA GLN A 32 1.59 12.50 9.84
C GLN A 32 2.20 11.50 10.82
N LEU A 33 3.38 10.96 10.51
CA LEU A 33 4.01 9.95 11.37
C LEU A 33 4.35 10.50 12.75
N VAL A 34 4.86 11.73 12.84
CA VAL A 34 5.13 12.38 14.14
C VAL A 34 3.85 12.58 14.93
N ARG A 35 2.79 13.08 14.28
CA ARG A 35 1.50 13.34 14.93
C ARG A 35 0.90 12.07 15.53
N PHE A 36 1.10 10.93 14.88
CA PHE A 36 0.47 9.67 15.28
C PHE A 36 1.43 8.62 15.87
N SER A 37 2.71 8.89 16.12
CA SER A 37 3.63 7.88 16.67
C SER A 37 3.56 7.69 18.18
N LEU A 38 2.81 8.53 18.91
CA LEU A 38 2.75 8.58 20.39
C LEU A 38 4.09 8.96 21.07
N VAL A 39 5.08 9.42 20.31
CA VAL A 39 6.36 9.85 20.87
C VAL A 39 6.24 11.20 21.58
N GLN A 40 6.99 11.36 22.67
CA GLN A 40 6.82 12.50 23.57
C GLN A 40 7.99 13.46 23.51
N THR A 41 9.22 12.96 23.41
CA THR A 41 10.41 13.81 23.48
C THR A 41 10.70 14.48 22.13
N PRO A 42 11.32 15.66 22.11
CA PRO A 42 11.71 16.33 20.87
C PRO A 42 12.62 15.47 19.98
N TRP A 43 13.53 14.71 20.59
CA TRP A 43 14.45 13.81 19.86
C TRP A 43 13.73 12.64 19.21
N GLU A 44 12.76 12.03 19.90
CA GLU A 44 11.95 10.97 19.31
C GLU A 44 11.09 11.50 18.15
N ARG A 45 10.50 12.70 18.32
CA ARG A 45 9.75 13.37 17.25
C ARG A 45 10.63 13.65 16.04
N TRP A 46 11.84 14.17 16.26
CA TRP A 46 12.78 14.43 15.19
C TRP A 46 13.21 13.15 14.48
N PHE A 47 13.53 12.10 15.25
CA PHE A 47 13.84 10.77 14.70
C PHE A 47 12.71 10.25 13.81
N VAL A 48 11.45 10.24 14.30
CA VAL A 48 10.28 9.82 13.51
C VAL A 48 10.07 10.72 12.28
N ALA A 49 10.29 12.04 12.40
CA ALA A 49 10.16 12.97 11.28
C ALA A 49 11.16 12.66 10.17
N VAL A 50 12.40 12.28 10.52
CA VAL A 50 13.48 11.98 9.56
C VAL A 50 13.35 10.59 8.95
N LEU A 51 12.63 9.65 9.58
CA LEU A 51 12.49 8.27 9.08
C LEU A 51 12.14 8.17 7.58
N PRO A 52 11.06 8.81 7.05
CA PRO A 52 10.76 8.75 5.63
C PRO A 52 11.90 9.24 4.74
N TRP A 53 12.64 10.26 5.18
CA TRP A 53 13.74 10.86 4.41
C TRP A 53 14.97 9.96 4.38
N ALA A 54 15.23 9.24 5.47
CA ALA A 54 16.38 8.35 5.60
C ALA A 54 16.19 6.98 4.94
N MET A 55 14.96 6.61 4.59
CA MET A 55 14.68 5.34 3.91
C MET A 55 15.17 5.37 2.47
N TYR A 56 15.97 4.37 2.07
CA TYR A 56 16.41 4.20 0.69
C TYR A 56 15.24 4.16 -0.29
N ALA A 57 14.13 3.53 0.11
CA ALA A 57 12.93 3.44 -0.71
C ALA A 57 12.42 4.81 -1.17
N THR A 58 12.55 5.84 -0.33
CA THR A 58 12.19 7.22 -0.66
C THR A 58 13.10 7.80 -1.73
N GLY A 59 14.42 7.65 -1.57
CA GLY A 59 15.40 8.10 -2.58
C GLY A 59 15.23 7.35 -3.91
N ALA A 60 15.02 6.04 -3.86
CA ALA A 60 14.75 5.22 -5.03
C ALA A 60 13.43 5.60 -5.72
N ALA A 61 12.36 5.86 -4.97
CA ALA A 61 11.10 6.30 -5.52
C ALA A 61 11.24 7.68 -6.19
N LEU A 62 11.95 8.60 -5.55
CA LEU A 62 12.20 9.95 -6.08
C LEU A 62 13.00 9.89 -7.39
N GLY A 63 14.11 9.16 -7.40
CA GLY A 63 14.99 9.04 -8.56
C GLY A 63 14.36 8.30 -9.74
N ASN A 64 13.47 7.34 -9.47
CA ASN A 64 12.77 6.56 -10.50
C ASN A 64 11.39 7.13 -10.87
N GLY A 65 11.00 8.30 -10.34
CA GLY A 65 9.70 8.91 -10.62
C GLY A 65 8.50 8.05 -10.22
N GLN A 66 8.60 7.31 -9.11
CA GLN A 66 7.56 6.38 -8.65
C GLN A 66 6.49 7.07 -7.80
N PHE A 67 5.24 6.64 -7.97
CA PHE A 67 4.10 7.27 -7.31
C PHE A 67 3.91 6.88 -5.84
N VAL A 68 4.64 5.87 -5.34
CA VAL A 68 4.53 5.42 -3.95
C VAL A 68 4.73 6.55 -2.92
N LEU A 69 5.56 7.56 -3.26
CA LEU A 69 5.76 8.77 -2.43
C LEU A 69 4.47 9.56 -2.18
N PHE A 70 3.51 9.50 -3.10
CA PHE A 70 2.21 10.15 -3.01
C PHE A 70 1.15 9.21 -2.49
N VAL A 71 1.20 7.95 -2.93
CA VAL A 71 0.19 6.94 -2.60
C VAL A 71 0.16 6.66 -1.10
N VAL A 72 1.32 6.48 -0.45
CA VAL A 72 1.37 6.18 1.00
C VAL A 72 0.74 7.29 1.86
N PRO A 73 1.15 8.58 1.76
CA PRO A 73 0.51 9.64 2.54
C PRO A 73 -0.96 9.87 2.18
N MET A 74 -1.37 9.67 0.91
CA MET A 74 -2.78 9.74 0.51
C MET A 74 -3.63 8.64 1.15
N VAL A 75 -3.17 7.37 1.12
CA VAL A 75 -3.84 6.25 1.80
C VAL A 75 -3.94 6.52 3.29
N LEU A 76 -2.85 6.96 3.92
CA LEU A 76 -2.82 7.25 5.35
C LEU A 76 -3.80 8.37 5.72
N ASN A 77 -3.79 9.50 5.01
CA ASN A 77 -4.74 10.60 5.24
C ASN A 77 -6.19 10.15 5.00
N ALA A 78 -6.45 9.39 3.93
CA ALA A 78 -7.79 8.90 3.63
C ALA A 78 -8.33 8.06 4.78
N LEU A 79 -7.53 7.12 5.29
CA LEU A 79 -7.96 6.24 6.37
C LEU A 79 -8.11 6.97 7.70
N LEU A 80 -7.22 7.90 8.03
CA LEU A 80 -7.33 8.68 9.26
C LEU A 80 -8.59 9.57 9.26
N LEU A 81 -8.85 10.30 8.17
CA LEU A 81 -10.05 11.13 8.04
C LEU A 81 -11.35 10.30 8.07
N LEU A 82 -11.34 9.12 7.44
CA LEU A 82 -12.52 8.26 7.41
C LEU A 82 -12.73 7.47 8.70
N ALA A 83 -11.68 7.26 9.50
CA ALA A 83 -11.78 6.53 10.76
C ALA A 83 -12.23 7.40 11.95
N GLU A 84 -12.17 8.73 11.84
CA GLU A 84 -12.63 9.65 12.88
C GLU A 84 -14.17 9.66 13.01
N GLU A 85 -14.64 9.76 14.26
CA GLU A 85 -16.05 9.85 14.64
C GLU A 85 -16.25 10.96 15.70
N PRO A 86 -17.27 11.83 15.58
CA PRO A 86 -18.23 11.93 14.47
C PRO A 86 -17.57 12.48 13.19
N ARG A 87 -18.01 11.99 12.02
CA ARG A 87 -17.41 12.34 10.73
C ARG A 87 -18.22 13.41 10.02
N SER A 88 -17.56 14.47 9.56
CA SER A 88 -18.23 15.45 8.69
C SER A 88 -18.39 14.94 7.25
N ASN A 89 -19.35 15.49 6.52
CA ASN A 89 -19.48 15.18 5.08
C ASN A 89 -18.24 15.65 4.29
N ARG A 90 -17.58 16.72 4.72
CA ARG A 90 -16.32 17.21 4.14
C ARG A 90 -15.22 16.17 4.27
N ASP A 91 -15.01 15.61 5.46
CA ASP A 91 -13.97 14.60 5.69
C ASP A 91 -14.25 13.31 4.91
N THR A 92 -15.55 12.96 4.79
CA THR A 92 -15.97 11.83 3.95
C THR A 92 -15.57 12.02 2.49
N TRP A 93 -15.83 13.19 1.91
CA TRP A 93 -15.44 13.49 0.53
C TRP A 93 -13.93 13.60 0.37
N MET A 94 -13.23 14.26 1.29
CA MET A 94 -11.78 14.42 1.23
C MET A 94 -11.08 13.06 1.32
N GLY A 95 -11.48 12.20 2.27
CA GLY A 95 -10.95 10.85 2.36
C GLY A 95 -11.27 9.97 1.14
N THR A 96 -12.47 10.10 0.57
CA THR A 96 -12.84 9.44 -0.69
C THR A 96 -11.94 9.86 -1.84
N LEU A 97 -11.72 11.17 -2.03
CA LEU A 97 -10.89 11.70 -3.11
C LEU A 97 -9.41 11.33 -2.95
N LEU A 98 -8.90 11.33 -1.71
CA LEU A 98 -7.53 10.89 -1.43
C LEU A 98 -7.33 9.40 -1.71
N MET A 99 -8.27 8.54 -1.32
CA MET A 99 -8.21 7.12 -1.65
C MET A 99 -8.32 6.91 -3.18
N LEU A 100 -9.21 7.64 -3.85
CA LEU A 100 -9.32 7.60 -5.31
C LEU A 100 -8.00 8.01 -5.99
N GLY A 101 -7.34 9.05 -5.48
CA GLY A 101 -6.00 9.46 -5.93
C GLY A 101 -4.95 8.38 -5.69
N ALA A 102 -4.96 7.74 -4.52
CA ALA A 102 -4.05 6.65 -4.20
C ALA A 102 -4.21 5.42 -5.12
N LEU A 103 -5.42 5.17 -5.64
CA LEU A 103 -5.68 4.10 -6.62
C LEU A 103 -5.01 4.33 -8.00
N ILE A 104 -4.24 5.40 -8.19
CA ILE A 104 -3.28 5.50 -9.29
C ILE A 104 -2.28 4.35 -9.29
N GLN A 105 -1.95 3.82 -8.10
CA GLN A 105 -1.14 2.62 -7.91
C GLN A 105 -1.95 1.57 -7.13
N PRO A 106 -2.89 0.87 -7.80
CA PRO A 106 -3.83 -0.03 -7.13
C PRO A 106 -3.14 -1.20 -6.45
N THR A 107 -1.94 -1.58 -6.92
CA THR A 107 -1.13 -2.63 -6.32
C THR A 107 -0.75 -2.33 -4.86
N ILE A 108 -0.62 -1.04 -4.52
CA ILE A 108 -0.36 -0.55 -3.17
C ILE A 108 -1.66 -0.22 -2.44
N ALA A 109 -2.57 0.52 -3.08
CA ALA A 109 -3.73 1.10 -2.39
C ALA A 109 -4.90 0.12 -2.19
N ALA A 110 -5.10 -0.86 -3.08
CA ALA A 110 -6.26 -1.76 -3.00
C ALA A 110 -6.34 -2.59 -1.71
N PRO A 111 -5.25 -3.13 -1.14
CA PRO A 111 -5.29 -3.81 0.16
C PRO A 111 -5.87 -2.94 1.29
N PHE A 112 -5.59 -1.63 1.26
CA PHE A 112 -6.09 -0.68 2.25
C PHE A 112 -7.56 -0.31 2.05
N PHE A 113 -8.12 -0.53 0.86
CA PHE A 113 -9.55 -0.32 0.61
C PHE A 113 -10.43 -1.21 1.51
N TRP A 114 -9.96 -2.39 1.91
CA TRP A 114 -10.68 -3.23 2.87
C TRP A 114 -10.89 -2.55 4.23
N LEU A 115 -10.00 -1.65 4.65
CA LEU A 115 -10.18 -0.87 5.88
C LEU A 115 -11.33 0.14 5.71
N ILE A 116 -11.47 0.75 4.53
CA ILE A 116 -12.63 1.61 4.25
C ILE A 116 -13.91 0.77 4.23
N LEU A 117 -13.87 -0.43 3.67
CA LEU A 117 -15.07 -1.25 3.55
C LEU A 117 -15.53 -1.82 4.90
N PHE A 118 -14.61 -2.24 5.76
CA PHE A 118 -14.94 -3.01 6.97
C PHE A 118 -14.68 -2.30 8.29
N ARG A 119 -13.71 -1.37 8.36
CA ARG A 119 -13.34 -0.66 9.60
C ARG A 119 -14.08 0.66 9.75
N VAL A 120 -14.25 1.39 8.65
CA VAL A 120 -14.96 2.67 8.63
C VAL A 120 -16.46 2.42 8.79
N GLN A 121 -17.12 3.10 9.73
CA GLN A 121 -18.56 2.97 9.87
C GLN A 121 -19.28 3.51 8.62
N GLY A 122 -20.16 2.67 8.07
CA GLY A 122 -20.99 2.94 6.90
C GLY A 122 -20.31 2.61 5.56
N TYR A 123 -21.08 2.06 4.61
CA TYR A 123 -20.60 1.68 3.28
C TYR A 123 -20.43 2.86 2.30
N GLN A 124 -20.90 4.04 2.67
CA GLN A 124 -20.95 5.23 1.81
C GLN A 124 -19.57 5.62 1.23
N PRO A 125 -18.48 5.72 2.02
CA PRO A 125 -17.17 6.08 1.45
C PRO A 125 -16.66 5.03 0.46
N ALA A 126 -16.86 3.74 0.77
CA ALA A 126 -16.46 2.64 -0.10
C ALA A 126 -17.20 2.69 -1.45
N LEU A 127 -18.53 2.87 -1.41
CA LEU A 127 -19.36 3.01 -2.62
C LEU A 127 -18.95 4.21 -3.47
N ARG A 128 -18.62 5.35 -2.83
CA ARG A 128 -18.16 6.55 -3.55
C ARG A 128 -16.80 6.31 -4.24
N VAL A 129 -15.84 5.71 -3.55
CA VAL A 129 -14.52 5.38 -4.16
C VAL A 129 -14.71 4.46 -5.36
N VAL A 130 -15.48 3.37 -5.21
CA VAL A 130 -15.75 2.41 -6.29
C VAL A 130 -16.47 3.08 -7.46
N GLY A 131 -17.55 3.82 -7.18
CA GLY A 131 -18.33 4.50 -8.22
C GLY A 131 -17.50 5.51 -9.01
N LEU A 132 -16.72 6.34 -8.33
CA LEU A 132 -15.84 7.32 -8.99
C LEU A 132 -14.70 6.64 -9.76
N TYR A 133 -14.12 5.56 -9.24
CA TYR A 133 -13.08 4.82 -9.95
C TYR A 133 -13.61 4.18 -11.23
N LEU A 134 -14.80 3.57 -11.18
CA LEU A 134 -15.47 3.02 -12.36
C LEU A 134 -15.81 4.11 -13.39
N LEU A 135 -16.28 5.27 -12.93
CA LEU A 135 -16.57 6.41 -13.80
C LEU A 135 -15.29 6.91 -14.51
N LEU A 136 -14.20 7.12 -13.76
CA LEU A 136 -12.91 7.53 -14.34
C LEU A 136 -12.38 6.49 -15.32
N THR A 137 -12.53 5.21 -15.01
CA THR A 137 -12.13 4.11 -15.90
C THR A 137 -12.95 4.12 -17.19
N ALA A 138 -14.27 4.28 -17.11
CA ALA A 138 -15.16 4.38 -18.27
C ALA A 138 -14.80 5.58 -19.16
N VAL A 139 -14.53 6.74 -18.56
CA VAL A 139 -14.06 7.94 -19.28
C VAL A 139 -12.70 7.72 -19.93
N ALA A 140 -11.79 6.96 -19.32
CA ALA A 140 -10.46 6.70 -19.85
C ALA A 140 -10.44 5.72 -21.04
N VAL A 141 -11.38 4.79 -21.12
CA VAL A 141 -11.41 3.72 -22.15
C VAL A 141 -11.36 4.27 -23.59
N PRO A 142 -12.19 5.27 -24.00
CA PRO A 142 -12.14 5.83 -25.36
C PRO A 142 -10.79 6.44 -25.74
N PHE A 143 -10.11 7.11 -24.81
CA PHE A 143 -8.81 7.74 -25.07
C PHE A 143 -7.70 6.72 -25.35
N GLN A 144 -7.77 5.52 -24.74
CA GLN A 144 -6.82 4.45 -25.00
C GLN A 144 -6.97 3.84 -26.40
N VAL A 145 -8.19 3.84 -26.95
CA VAL A 145 -8.47 3.32 -28.29
C VAL A 145 -7.88 4.26 -29.35
N ASN A 146 -8.00 5.58 -29.15
CA ASN A 146 -7.56 6.57 -30.13
C ASN A 146 -6.03 6.74 -30.19
N ALA A 147 -5.32 6.62 -29.06
CA ALA A 147 -3.87 6.80 -29.02
C ALA A 147 -3.09 5.85 -29.96
N ARG A 148 -3.62 4.66 -30.25
CA ARG A 148 -2.97 3.67 -31.14
C ARG A 148 -3.14 3.94 -32.63
N ARG A 149 -4.09 4.77 -33.05
CA ARG A 149 -4.21 5.11 -34.48
C ARG A 149 -3.06 6.02 -34.94
N ILE A 150 -2.34 6.61 -33.99
CA ILE A 150 -1.33 7.65 -34.25
C ILE A 150 0.09 7.10 -34.15
N GLU A 151 0.32 5.96 -33.48
CA GLU A 151 1.64 5.32 -33.44
C GLU A 151 1.91 4.62 -34.78
N PRO A 152 2.89 5.07 -35.58
CA PRO A 152 3.31 4.33 -36.77
C PRO A 152 3.78 2.95 -36.33
N PRO A 153 3.60 1.91 -37.16
CA PRO A 153 4.17 0.59 -36.87
C PRO A 153 5.65 0.78 -36.62
N ILE A 154 6.08 0.57 -35.37
CA ILE A 154 7.49 0.54 -35.01
C ILE A 154 8.08 -0.53 -35.91
N ALA A 155 8.86 -0.10 -36.91
CA ALA A 155 9.66 -1.01 -37.71
C ALA A 155 10.40 -1.87 -36.70
N LYS A 156 10.29 -3.20 -36.84
CA LYS A 156 11.04 -4.16 -36.03
C LYS A 156 12.51 -3.83 -36.23
N ALA A 157 13.06 -2.93 -35.42
CA ALA A 157 14.47 -2.76 -35.31
C ALA A 157 14.98 -4.12 -34.84
N ASP A 158 16.00 -4.62 -35.51
CA ASP A 158 16.71 -5.85 -35.18
C ASP A 158 17.23 -5.74 -33.74
N GLU A 159 16.36 -6.00 -32.76
CA GLU A 159 16.74 -6.10 -31.36
C GLU A 159 17.58 -7.38 -31.25
N PRO A 160 18.86 -7.26 -30.89
CA PRO A 160 19.77 -8.39 -30.87
C PRO A 160 19.23 -9.44 -29.89
N ASP A 161 18.94 -10.59 -30.50
CA ASP A 161 18.43 -11.81 -29.93
C ASP A 161 19.32 -12.28 -28.76
N SER A 162 18.95 -11.96 -27.52
CA SER A 162 19.36 -12.77 -26.37
C SER A 162 18.51 -12.44 -25.13
N GLN A 163 17.75 -13.44 -24.67
CA GLN A 163 17.09 -13.50 -23.35
C GLN A 163 15.74 -12.79 -23.16
N ILE A 164 14.98 -12.60 -24.23
CA ILE A 164 13.52 -12.58 -24.06
C ILE A 164 13.11 -14.05 -23.85
N PRO A 165 12.57 -14.45 -22.68
CA PRO A 165 12.09 -15.81 -22.49
C PRO A 165 11.11 -16.15 -23.62
N PRO A 166 11.06 -17.43 -24.05
CA PRO A 166 10.27 -17.82 -25.21
C PRO A 166 8.85 -17.23 -25.10
N PRO A 167 8.32 -16.67 -26.19
CA PRO A 167 7.00 -16.06 -26.18
C PRO A 167 6.02 -17.05 -25.55
N ILE A 168 5.29 -16.60 -24.52
CA ILE A 168 4.18 -17.37 -23.92
C ILE A 168 3.42 -18.01 -25.06
N ASN A 169 3.33 -19.35 -25.04
CA ASN A 169 2.80 -20.14 -26.14
C ASN A 169 1.55 -19.43 -26.70
N PRO A 170 1.56 -18.99 -27.97
CA PRO A 170 0.48 -18.20 -28.53
C PRO A 170 -0.87 -18.93 -28.50
N ALA A 171 -0.85 -20.26 -28.34
CA ALA A 171 -2.03 -21.07 -28.07
C ALA A 171 -2.76 -20.69 -26.76
N ILE A 172 -2.04 -20.22 -25.72
CA ILE A 172 -2.61 -19.81 -24.44
C ILE A 172 -3.30 -18.44 -24.52
N LEU A 173 -2.85 -17.57 -25.45
CA LEU A 173 -3.34 -16.18 -25.55
C LEU A 173 -4.15 -15.88 -26.81
N GLY A 174 -4.33 -16.86 -27.71
CA GLY A 174 -5.10 -16.71 -28.94
C GLY A 174 -4.63 -15.53 -29.79
N GLN A 175 -3.61 -15.73 -30.62
CA GLN A 175 -3.13 -14.75 -31.62
C GLN A 175 -4.09 -14.56 -32.82
N GLY A 176 -5.39 -14.78 -32.64
CA GLY A 176 -6.39 -14.28 -33.59
C GLY A 176 -6.50 -12.76 -33.48
N LYS A 177 -6.87 -12.10 -34.59
CA LYS A 177 -7.16 -10.65 -34.72
C LYS A 177 -7.40 -9.95 -33.38
N ALA A 178 -6.67 -8.87 -33.10
CA ALA A 178 -6.75 -8.10 -31.86
C ALA A 178 -8.23 -8.01 -31.39
N PRO A 179 -8.57 -8.53 -30.20
CA PRO A 179 -9.96 -8.69 -29.83
C PRO A 179 -10.66 -7.33 -29.88
N ALA A 180 -11.79 -7.26 -30.57
CA ALA A 180 -12.56 -6.03 -30.72
C ALA A 180 -12.89 -5.43 -29.34
N ASN A 181 -13.11 -6.30 -28.34
CA ASN A 181 -13.46 -5.91 -26.98
C ASN A 181 -12.30 -5.17 -26.25
N PRO A 182 -12.46 -3.87 -25.91
CA PRO A 182 -11.46 -3.09 -25.20
C PRO A 182 -11.18 -3.61 -23.78
N LEU A 183 -12.16 -4.22 -23.10
CA LEU A 183 -12.00 -4.78 -21.76
C LEU A 183 -11.04 -5.97 -21.75
N LEU A 184 -11.20 -6.90 -22.70
CA LEU A 184 -10.31 -8.05 -22.81
C LEU A 184 -8.86 -7.60 -23.11
N ARG A 185 -8.69 -6.55 -23.91
CA ARG A 185 -7.36 -5.97 -24.19
C ARG A 185 -6.74 -5.29 -22.97
N TRP A 186 -7.52 -4.57 -22.19
CA TRP A 186 -7.08 -3.99 -20.93
C TRP A 186 -6.66 -5.09 -19.95
N PHE A 187 -7.48 -6.13 -19.80
CA PHE A 187 -7.19 -7.30 -18.96
C PHE A 187 -5.88 -8.00 -19.37
N ARG A 188 -5.71 -8.31 -20.66
CA ARG A 188 -4.46 -8.92 -21.17
C ARG A 188 -3.21 -8.05 -20.97
N ARG A 189 -3.36 -6.72 -20.92
CA ARG A 189 -2.26 -5.80 -20.59
C ARG A 189 -1.93 -5.84 -19.10
N GLY A 190 -2.95 -5.86 -18.24
CA GLY A 190 -2.78 -6.06 -16.80
C GLY A 190 -2.03 -7.35 -16.51
N VAL A 191 -2.49 -8.49 -17.05
CA VAL A 191 -1.85 -9.80 -16.88
C VAL A 191 -0.40 -9.79 -17.35
N ARG A 192 -0.10 -9.21 -18.54
CA ARG A 192 1.28 -9.11 -19.04
C ARG A 192 2.16 -8.21 -18.19
N GLY A 193 1.64 -7.07 -17.71
CA GLY A 193 2.37 -6.18 -16.82
C GLY A 193 2.72 -6.87 -15.50
N THR A 194 1.75 -7.58 -14.90
CA THR A 194 1.97 -8.37 -13.69
C THR A 194 3.00 -9.47 -13.91
N TYR A 195 2.88 -10.24 -15.00
CA TYR A 195 3.85 -11.29 -15.35
C TYR A 195 5.26 -10.73 -15.57
N TYR A 196 5.38 -9.65 -16.34
CA TYR A 196 6.68 -9.02 -16.58
C TYR A 196 7.30 -8.53 -15.27
N GLY A 197 6.49 -7.90 -14.41
CA GLY A 197 6.89 -7.55 -13.06
C GLY A 197 7.43 -8.77 -12.32
N SER A 198 6.59 -9.80 -12.11
CA SER A 198 6.94 -10.97 -11.30
C SER A 198 8.21 -11.68 -11.75
N VAL A 199 8.52 -11.68 -13.05
CA VAL A 199 9.69 -12.41 -13.56
C VAL A 199 10.97 -11.58 -13.57
N LYS A 200 10.91 -10.26 -13.82
CA LYS A 200 12.10 -9.47 -14.20
C LYS A 200 12.65 -8.53 -13.13
N GLY A 201 12.05 -8.38 -11.94
CA GLY A 201 12.69 -7.51 -10.94
C GLY A 201 12.00 -7.33 -9.60
N GLY A 202 11.29 -8.35 -9.12
CA GLY A 202 10.62 -8.35 -7.83
C GLY A 202 11.51 -9.00 -6.78
N TYR A 203 11.22 -8.76 -5.50
CA TYR A 203 11.78 -9.58 -4.42
C TYR A 203 10.83 -9.65 -3.22
N GLY A 204 10.95 -10.77 -2.51
CA GLY A 204 10.24 -11.00 -1.25
C GLY A 204 8.73 -11.02 -1.41
N SER A 205 8.21 -11.25 -2.62
CA SER A 205 6.79 -11.36 -2.89
C SER A 205 6.36 -12.81 -3.13
N VAL A 206 5.07 -13.09 -2.93
CA VAL A 206 4.50 -14.41 -3.25
C VAL A 206 4.62 -14.71 -4.75
N HIS A 207 4.56 -13.68 -5.61
CA HIS A 207 4.76 -13.87 -7.05
C HIS A 207 6.17 -14.32 -7.40
N ASP A 208 7.19 -13.92 -6.64
CA ASP A 208 8.57 -14.39 -6.84
C ASP A 208 8.71 -15.88 -6.48
N LEU A 209 7.95 -16.37 -5.48
CA LEU A 209 7.91 -17.79 -5.13
C LEU A 209 7.23 -18.64 -6.21
N LEU A 210 6.33 -18.05 -6.99
CA LEU A 210 5.56 -18.70 -8.05
C LEU A 210 6.16 -18.47 -9.45
N VAL A 211 7.41 -18.00 -9.55
CA VAL A 211 8.06 -17.67 -10.84
C VAL A 211 8.26 -18.87 -11.76
N THR A 212 8.29 -20.10 -11.24
CA THR A 212 8.46 -21.28 -12.11
C THR A 212 7.29 -21.37 -13.11
N PRO A 213 7.53 -21.75 -14.38
CA PRO A 213 6.49 -21.74 -15.41
C PRO A 213 5.22 -22.51 -15.01
N GLU A 214 5.39 -23.60 -14.27
CA GLU A 214 4.32 -24.46 -13.77
C GLU A 214 3.47 -23.78 -12.68
N LEU A 215 4.09 -22.92 -11.86
CA LEU A 215 3.42 -22.22 -10.76
C LEU A 215 2.89 -20.83 -11.16
N ALA A 216 3.49 -20.20 -12.16
CA ALA A 216 3.13 -18.83 -12.57
C ALA A 216 1.67 -18.67 -13.02
N GLN A 217 1.05 -19.75 -13.53
CA GLN A 217 -0.38 -19.78 -13.85
C GLN A 217 -1.29 -19.59 -12.62
N TRP A 218 -0.79 -19.90 -11.41
CA TRP A 218 -1.51 -19.73 -10.16
C TRP A 218 -1.41 -18.32 -9.59
N ASN A 219 -0.59 -17.43 -10.16
CA ASN A 219 -0.41 -16.06 -9.64
C ASN A 219 -1.73 -15.30 -9.45
N LEU A 220 -2.68 -15.44 -10.38
CA LEU A 220 -3.99 -14.79 -10.26
C LEU A 220 -4.78 -15.33 -9.07
N LEU A 221 -4.87 -16.66 -8.95
CA LEU A 221 -5.61 -17.32 -7.87
C LEU A 221 -4.97 -17.06 -6.51
N ALA A 222 -3.63 -17.14 -6.43
CA ALA A 222 -2.89 -16.77 -5.23
C ALA A 222 -3.12 -15.31 -4.84
N SER A 223 -3.11 -14.39 -5.81
CA SER A 223 -3.40 -12.98 -5.55
C SER A 223 -4.81 -12.76 -5.01
N LEU A 224 -5.83 -13.37 -5.63
CA LEU A 224 -7.21 -13.27 -5.16
C LEU A 224 -7.37 -13.91 -3.77
N GLY A 225 -6.72 -15.05 -3.54
CA GLY A 225 -6.71 -15.72 -2.25
C GLY A 225 -6.10 -14.86 -1.14
N ILE A 226 -4.94 -14.24 -1.37
CA ILE A 226 -4.29 -13.35 -0.40
C ILE A 226 -5.16 -12.12 -0.13
N LEU A 227 -5.68 -11.48 -1.17
CA LEU A 227 -6.51 -10.28 -1.01
C LEU A 227 -7.83 -10.59 -0.28
N GLY A 228 -8.45 -11.73 -0.58
CA GLY A 228 -9.64 -12.22 0.10
C GLY A 228 -9.37 -12.61 1.56
N ALA A 229 -8.25 -13.29 1.82
CA ALA A 229 -7.82 -13.65 3.17
C ALA A 229 -7.54 -12.40 4.02
N LEU A 230 -6.88 -11.37 3.45
CA LEU A 230 -6.69 -10.09 4.10
C LEU A 230 -8.03 -9.39 4.38
N GLY A 231 -8.94 -9.35 3.41
CA GLY A 231 -10.27 -8.76 3.57
C GLY A 231 -11.07 -9.43 4.69
N LEU A 232 -11.10 -10.77 4.71
CA LEU A 232 -11.73 -11.55 5.78
C LEU A 232 -11.05 -11.30 7.13
N TRP A 233 -9.72 -11.28 7.18
CA TRP A 233 -8.97 -11.00 8.41
C TRP A 233 -9.29 -9.61 8.95
N ILE A 234 -9.33 -8.57 8.11
CA ILE A 234 -9.72 -7.21 8.50
C ILE A 234 -11.16 -7.19 9.00
N PHE A 235 -12.11 -7.83 8.30
CA PHE A 235 -13.50 -7.90 8.74
C PHE A 235 -13.63 -8.50 10.15
N LEU A 236 -12.88 -9.58 10.41
CA LEU A 236 -12.85 -10.24 11.72
C LEU A 236 -12.18 -9.38 12.81
N HIS A 237 -11.21 -8.54 12.45
CA HIS A 237 -10.43 -7.71 13.39
C HIS A 237 -10.78 -6.21 13.33
N ARG A 238 -11.88 -5.82 12.67
CA ARG A 238 -12.26 -4.42 12.44
C ARG A 238 -12.51 -3.56 13.70
N ARG A 239 -12.40 -4.12 14.90
CA ARG A 239 -12.57 -3.37 16.17
C ARG A 239 -11.25 -3.15 16.92
N VAL A 240 -10.13 -3.69 16.41
CA VAL A 240 -8.80 -3.49 17.02
C VAL A 240 -8.25 -2.10 16.67
N ASP A 241 -7.11 -1.75 17.27
CA ASP A 241 -6.41 -0.49 16.96
C ASP A 241 -6.13 -0.35 15.45
N LEU A 242 -6.41 0.84 14.89
CA LEU A 242 -6.27 1.11 13.46
C LEU A 242 -4.83 0.92 12.98
N TRP A 243 -3.82 1.25 13.80
CA TRP A 243 -2.42 1.13 13.41
C TRP A 243 -1.97 -0.33 13.34
N LEU A 244 -2.54 -1.22 14.15
CA LEU A 244 -2.34 -2.67 13.96
C LEU A 244 -2.87 -3.12 12.59
N LEU A 245 -4.09 -2.69 12.23
CA LEU A 245 -4.66 -3.01 10.93
C LEU A 245 -3.83 -2.43 9.77
N LEU A 246 -3.36 -1.18 9.89
CA LEU A 246 -2.48 -0.54 8.91
C LEU A 246 -1.15 -1.29 8.75
N GLY A 247 -0.51 -1.67 9.86
CA GLY A 247 0.77 -2.38 9.85
C GLY A 247 0.66 -3.75 9.17
N VAL A 248 -0.36 -4.54 9.53
CA VAL A 248 -0.63 -5.84 8.89
C VAL A 248 -0.94 -5.65 7.40
N THR A 249 -1.83 -4.71 7.07
CA THR A 249 -2.23 -4.44 5.67
C THR A 249 -1.04 -4.02 4.82
N ALA A 250 -0.15 -3.17 5.35
CA ALA A 250 1.04 -2.71 4.64
C ALA A 250 2.04 -3.83 4.35
N ILE A 251 2.27 -4.73 5.31
CA ILE A 251 3.17 -5.88 5.09
C ILE A 251 2.55 -6.82 4.08
N VAL A 252 1.26 -7.15 4.22
CA VAL A 252 0.55 -8.00 3.25
C VAL A 252 0.60 -7.37 1.86
N ALA A 253 0.31 -6.08 1.72
CA ALA A 253 0.41 -5.37 0.44
C ALA A 253 1.81 -5.54 -0.16
N ARG A 254 2.86 -5.34 0.64
CA ARG A 254 4.24 -5.44 0.15
C ARG A 254 4.67 -6.85 -0.26
N VAL A 255 4.17 -7.90 0.38
CA VAL A 255 4.50 -9.30 0.03
C VAL A 255 3.53 -9.90 -1.00
N TRP A 256 2.39 -9.27 -1.25
CA TRP A 256 1.29 -9.85 -2.03
C TRP A 256 1.61 -10.02 -3.52
N ILE A 257 2.01 -8.95 -4.19
CA ILE A 257 2.28 -8.93 -5.62
C ILE A 257 3.63 -8.29 -5.92
N TYR A 258 3.97 -8.24 -7.20
CA TYR A 258 5.19 -7.59 -7.66
C TYR A 258 5.40 -6.20 -7.05
N HIS A 259 6.53 -6.07 -6.36
CA HIS A 259 6.99 -4.84 -5.76
C HIS A 259 8.50 -4.72 -5.96
N ARG A 260 8.94 -3.49 -6.26
CA ARG A 260 10.36 -3.16 -6.30
C ARG A 260 10.80 -2.57 -4.96
N TRP A 261 12.10 -2.31 -4.82
CA TRP A 261 12.69 -1.76 -3.60
C TRP A 261 12.10 -0.41 -3.17
N TYR A 262 11.48 0.35 -4.08
CA TYR A 262 10.90 1.64 -3.75
C TYR A 262 9.55 1.48 -3.07
N ASP A 263 8.89 0.32 -3.25
CA ASP A 263 7.64 0.00 -2.56
C ASP A 263 7.89 -0.42 -1.10
N ASP A 264 9.15 -0.64 -0.68
CA ASP A 264 9.52 -0.82 0.73
C ASP A 264 9.16 0.40 1.59
N LEU A 265 8.84 1.55 0.98
CA LEU A 265 8.26 2.68 1.70
C LEU A 265 6.98 2.31 2.46
N LEU A 266 6.24 1.29 2.01
CA LEU A 266 5.09 0.72 2.75
C LEU A 266 5.46 0.24 4.16
N MET A 267 6.70 -0.20 4.37
CA MET A 267 7.19 -0.67 5.67
C MET A 267 7.29 0.44 6.72
N ILE A 268 7.08 1.69 6.33
CA ILE A 268 6.99 2.79 7.28
C ILE A 268 5.75 2.68 8.19
N LEU A 269 4.65 2.12 7.68
CA LEU A 269 3.43 1.93 8.46
C LEU A 269 3.64 0.91 9.60
N PRO A 270 4.15 -0.32 9.37
CA PRO A 270 4.44 -1.24 10.46
C PRO A 270 5.56 -0.73 11.39
N LEU A 271 6.56 0.02 10.90
CA LEU A 271 7.54 0.68 11.76
C LEU A 271 6.86 1.62 12.77
N ILE A 272 5.97 2.49 12.30
CA ILE A 272 5.27 3.43 13.19
C ILE A 272 4.29 2.70 14.10
N THR A 273 3.64 1.63 13.63
CA THR A 273 2.85 0.75 14.48
C THR A 273 3.70 0.17 15.61
N LEU A 274 4.86 -0.44 15.31
CA LEU A 274 5.77 -0.99 16.33
C LEU A 274 6.25 0.09 17.32
N CYS A 275 6.62 1.28 16.81
CA CYS A 275 6.98 2.42 17.65
C CYS A 275 5.86 2.78 18.63
N ARG A 276 4.60 2.91 18.15
CA ARG A 276 3.43 3.17 19.00
C ARG A 276 3.27 2.09 20.07
N LEU A 277 3.42 0.81 19.72
CA LEU A 277 3.27 -0.30 20.68
C LEU A 277 4.24 -0.18 21.87
N THR A 278 5.48 0.30 21.64
CA THR A 278 6.44 0.54 22.74
C THR A 278 5.96 1.59 23.75
N ARG A 279 5.08 2.51 23.32
CA ARG A 279 4.61 3.67 24.11
C ARG A 279 3.25 3.47 24.75
N GLN A 280 2.48 2.49 24.32
CA GLN A 280 1.15 2.27 24.87
C GLN A 280 1.23 1.70 26.30
N PRO A 281 0.52 2.29 27.28
CA PRO A 281 0.69 1.94 28.69
C PRO A 281 0.19 0.53 29.02
N HIS A 282 -0.82 0.04 28.30
CA HIS A 282 -1.51 -1.21 28.61
C HIS A 282 -0.78 -2.48 28.11
N PHE A 283 0.29 -2.36 27.32
CA PHE A 283 1.09 -3.53 26.93
C PHE A 283 2.14 -3.88 27.99
N SER A 284 2.32 -5.19 28.19
CA SER A 284 3.34 -5.71 29.09
C SER A 284 4.76 -5.44 28.57
N PRO A 285 5.77 -5.36 29.45
CA PRO A 285 7.16 -5.13 29.05
C PRO A 285 7.68 -6.09 27.97
N PRO A 286 7.40 -7.42 28.00
CA PRO A 286 7.86 -8.34 26.95
C PRO A 286 7.34 -7.99 25.55
N ILE A 287 6.09 -7.55 25.42
CA ILE A 287 5.51 -7.13 24.13
C ILE A 287 6.23 -5.88 23.62
N LYS A 288 6.51 -4.92 24.51
CA LYS A 288 7.22 -3.68 24.17
C LYS A 288 8.64 -3.96 23.71
N THR A 289 9.36 -4.83 24.42
CA THR A 289 10.72 -5.25 24.04
C THR A 289 10.72 -5.95 22.67
N LEU A 290 9.80 -6.89 22.44
CA LEU A 290 9.70 -7.56 21.14
C LEU A 290 9.36 -6.58 20.02
N ALA A 291 8.43 -5.64 20.25
CA ALA A 291 8.11 -4.59 19.28
C ALA A 291 9.34 -3.70 18.96
N ALA A 292 10.15 -3.36 19.97
CA ALA A 292 11.39 -2.60 19.79
C ALA A 292 12.45 -3.38 19.00
N ILE A 293 12.62 -4.68 19.26
CA ILE A 293 13.54 -5.55 18.50
C ILE A 293 13.12 -5.62 17.03
N LEU A 294 11.83 -5.88 16.77
CA LEU A 294 11.29 -5.93 15.41
C LEU A 294 11.39 -4.56 14.72
N PHE A 295 11.17 -3.46 15.45
CA PHE A 295 11.35 -2.11 14.94
C PHE A 295 12.78 -1.89 14.45
N LEU A 296 13.78 -2.20 15.31
CA LEU A 296 15.19 -2.04 14.98
C LEU A 296 15.58 -2.92 13.79
N TRP A 297 15.13 -4.17 13.76
CA TRP A 297 15.35 -5.07 12.63
C TRP A 297 14.83 -4.44 11.33
N LEU A 298 13.54 -4.08 11.27
CA LEU A 298 12.95 -3.49 10.07
C LEU A 298 13.68 -2.22 9.65
N TRP A 299 13.96 -1.33 10.60
CA TRP A 299 14.58 -0.05 10.34
C TRP A 299 15.97 -0.19 9.72
N MET A 300 16.82 -1.08 10.27
CA MET A 300 18.17 -1.32 9.73
C MET A 300 18.14 -1.75 8.26
N PHE A 301 17.22 -2.64 7.87
CA PHE A 301 17.11 -3.10 6.49
C PHE A 301 16.50 -2.09 5.53
N LEU A 302 15.89 -0.99 6.02
CA LEU A 302 15.28 0.06 5.20
C LEU A 302 16.22 1.25 4.95
N LEU A 303 17.29 1.40 5.73
CA LEU A 303 18.28 2.46 5.54
C LEU A 303 19.09 2.28 4.25
N ALA A 304 19.46 1.05 3.89
CA ALA A 304 20.32 0.79 2.74
C ALA A 304 20.05 -0.53 1.99
N PRO A 305 18.79 -0.88 1.63
CA PRO A 305 18.50 -2.08 0.85
C PRO A 305 19.24 -2.13 -0.49
N GLY A 306 19.55 -0.98 -1.12
CA GLY A 306 20.37 -0.94 -2.34
C GLY A 306 21.75 -1.57 -2.18
N VAL A 307 22.38 -1.41 -1.00
CA VAL A 307 23.69 -2.03 -0.69
C VAL A 307 23.56 -3.55 -0.61
N LEU A 308 22.39 -4.07 -0.20
CA LEU A 308 22.15 -5.51 -0.15
C LEU A 308 22.29 -6.17 -1.53
N TYR A 309 21.98 -5.42 -2.60
CA TYR A 309 22.12 -5.86 -3.99
C TYR A 309 23.56 -5.78 -4.52
N THR A 310 24.46 -5.11 -3.82
CA THR A 310 25.88 -5.05 -4.20
C THR A 310 26.72 -6.21 -3.66
N PHE A 311 26.18 -7.02 -2.74
CA PHE A 311 26.86 -8.21 -2.27
C PHE A 311 26.92 -9.28 -3.38
N ALA A 312 27.97 -10.08 -3.38
CA ALA A 312 28.14 -11.20 -4.32
C ALA A 312 26.99 -12.23 -4.25
N LYS A 313 26.32 -12.34 -3.09
CA LYS A 313 25.16 -13.21 -2.85
C LYS A 313 24.02 -12.42 -2.21
N PRO A 314 23.26 -11.62 -2.98
CA PRO A 314 22.21 -10.75 -2.43
C PRO A 314 21.03 -11.53 -1.84
N GLN A 315 20.90 -12.83 -2.15
CA GLN A 315 19.81 -13.69 -1.71
C GLN A 315 19.73 -13.83 -0.18
N LEU A 316 20.88 -13.95 0.50
CA LEU A 316 20.92 -14.11 1.96
C LEU A 316 20.41 -12.87 2.70
N PRO A 317 20.92 -11.64 2.46
CA PRO A 317 20.39 -10.46 3.13
C PRO A 317 18.93 -10.19 2.79
N ILE A 318 18.49 -10.46 1.55
CA ILE A 318 17.08 -10.38 1.17
C ILE A 318 16.23 -11.37 1.98
N ALA A 319 16.68 -12.62 2.13
CA ALA A 319 15.97 -13.61 2.94
C ALA A 319 15.86 -13.18 4.42
N ILE A 320 16.91 -12.60 5.00
CA ILE A 320 16.90 -12.07 6.37
C ILE A 320 15.93 -10.89 6.49
N GLN A 321 15.91 -9.98 5.51
CA GLN A 321 14.97 -8.86 5.44
C GLN A 321 13.52 -9.35 5.40
N VAL A 322 13.20 -10.25 4.47
CA VAL A 322 11.85 -10.83 4.31
C VAL A 322 11.43 -11.61 5.56
N THR A 323 12.36 -12.30 6.22
CA THR A 323 12.10 -12.96 7.51
C THR A 323 11.67 -11.94 8.57
N GLY A 324 12.33 -10.78 8.64
CA GLY A 324 11.91 -9.68 9.53
C GLY A 324 10.51 -9.15 9.22
N TRP A 325 10.14 -9.07 7.93
CA TRP A 325 8.80 -8.69 7.51
C TRP A 325 7.75 -9.70 7.97
N LEU A 326 7.98 -10.99 7.73
CA LEU A 326 7.05 -12.06 8.11
C LEU A 326 6.94 -12.20 9.63
N ALA A 327 8.05 -12.08 10.37
CA ALA A 327 8.05 -12.07 11.83
C ALA A 327 7.21 -10.91 12.37
N THR A 328 7.35 -9.71 11.78
CA THR A 328 6.53 -8.55 12.14
C THR A 328 5.05 -8.78 11.81
N LEU A 329 4.74 -9.35 10.64
CA LEU A 329 3.36 -9.68 10.26
C LEU A 329 2.71 -10.61 11.27
N VAL A 330 3.38 -11.71 11.62
CA VAL A 330 2.89 -12.68 12.60
C VAL A 330 2.71 -12.01 13.96
N PHE A 331 3.68 -11.23 14.42
CA PHE A 331 3.60 -10.51 15.69
C PHE A 331 2.39 -9.57 15.75
N LEU A 332 2.23 -8.69 14.75
CA LEU A 332 1.11 -7.73 14.70
C LEU A 332 -0.24 -8.44 14.56
N ALA A 333 -0.33 -9.51 13.77
CA ALA A 333 -1.56 -10.28 13.60
C ALA A 333 -1.97 -11.00 14.88
N LEU A 334 -1.03 -11.61 15.60
CA LEU A 334 -1.28 -12.24 16.90
C LEU A 334 -1.69 -11.21 17.96
N LEU A 335 -1.07 -10.03 17.95
CA LEU A 335 -1.42 -8.96 18.88
C LEU A 335 -2.84 -8.44 18.62
N ALA A 336 -3.22 -8.24 17.37
CA ALA A 336 -4.58 -7.90 16.98
C ALA A 336 -5.59 -8.98 17.40
N ALA A 337 -5.26 -10.27 17.24
CA ALA A 337 -6.10 -11.37 17.69
C ALA A 337 -6.26 -11.37 19.23
N ARG A 338 -5.20 -11.04 19.98
CA ARG A 338 -5.24 -10.90 21.44
C ARG A 338 -6.11 -9.72 21.87
N GLU A 339 -5.93 -8.54 21.26
CA GLU A 339 -6.77 -7.36 21.54
C GLU A 339 -8.25 -7.65 21.32
N ARG A 340 -8.58 -8.30 20.20
CA ARG A 340 -9.96 -8.67 19.87
C ARG A 340 -10.61 -9.52 20.96
N ARG A 341 -9.88 -10.49 21.55
CA ARG A 341 -10.38 -11.34 22.64
C ARG A 341 -10.58 -10.57 23.95
N GLY A 342 -9.86 -9.46 24.16
CA GLY A 342 -10.00 -8.61 25.34
C GLY A 342 -11.11 -7.57 25.26
N LEU A 343 -11.73 -7.36 24.08
CA LEU A 343 -12.80 -6.37 23.90
C LEU A 343 -14.04 -6.59 24.79
N PRO A 344 -14.57 -7.82 24.97
CA PRO A 344 -15.77 -8.04 25.78
C PRO A 344 -15.59 -7.61 27.25
N ALA A 345 -14.39 -7.83 27.82
CA ALA A 345 -14.09 -7.42 29.19
C ALA A 345 -14.11 -5.89 29.35
N ARG A 346 -13.52 -5.16 28.38
CA ARG A 346 -13.53 -3.69 28.39
C ARG A 346 -14.91 -3.09 28.15
N GLU A 347 -15.74 -3.75 27.33
CA GLU A 347 -17.13 -3.31 27.11
C GLU A 347 -17.99 -3.53 28.38
N ALA A 348 -17.75 -4.61 29.14
CA ALA A 348 -18.41 -4.87 30.42
C ALA A 348 -17.97 -3.90 31.53
N GLU A 349 -16.72 -3.43 31.51
CA GLU A 349 -16.19 -2.45 32.47
C GLU A 349 -16.61 -1.01 32.15
N ARG A 350 -17.12 -0.71 30.95
CA ARG A 350 -17.63 0.64 30.67
C ARG A 350 -18.84 0.87 31.56
N PRO A 351 -18.81 1.90 32.44
CA PRO A 351 -19.97 2.23 33.25
C PRO A 351 -21.16 2.41 32.31
N SER A 352 -22.23 1.64 32.57
CA SER A 352 -23.48 1.79 31.82
C SER A 352 -23.78 3.29 31.77
N PRO A 353 -24.03 3.87 30.58
CA PRO A 353 -24.26 5.30 30.45
C PRO A 353 -25.27 5.68 31.53
N ALA A 354 -24.82 6.48 32.50
CA ALA A 354 -25.61 6.82 33.67
C ALA A 354 -26.99 7.20 33.14
N SER A 355 -28.04 6.55 33.67
CA SER A 355 -29.42 6.82 33.29
C SER A 355 -29.54 8.34 33.14
N PRO A 356 -30.02 8.84 31.97
CA PRO A 356 -30.09 10.27 31.75
C PRO A 356 -30.72 10.90 32.99
N PRO A 357 -30.11 11.95 33.58
CA PRO A 357 -30.57 12.50 34.85
C PRO A 357 -32.07 12.71 34.75
N ASP A 358 -32.81 12.16 35.72
CA ASP A 358 -34.27 12.17 35.75
C ASP A 358 -34.78 13.53 35.28
N SER A 359 -35.64 13.50 34.27
CA SER A 359 -36.24 14.65 33.60
C SER A 359 -36.48 15.79 34.60
N PRO A 360 -36.11 17.04 34.30
CA PRO A 360 -36.34 18.16 35.20
C PRO A 360 -37.81 18.18 35.61
N LEU A 361 -38.05 18.18 36.93
CA LEU A 361 -39.39 18.23 37.51
C LEU A 361 -40.18 19.37 36.85
N PRO A 362 -41.45 19.15 36.47
CA PRO A 362 -42.29 20.22 35.93
C PRO A 362 -42.38 21.35 36.96
N VAL A 363 -42.13 22.58 36.49
CA VAL A 363 -42.22 23.83 37.26
C VAL A 363 -43.67 24.24 37.43
#